data_AF-A0A182SNA4-F1
#
_entry.id   AF-A0A182SNA4-F1
#
_cell.length_a   1.000
_cell.length_b   1.000
_cell.length_c   1.000
_cell.angle_alpha   90.00
_cell.angle_beta   90.00
_cell.angle_gamma   90.00
#
_symmetry.space_group_name_H-M   'P 1'
#
loop_
_entity.id
_entity.type
_entity.pdbx_description
1 polymer ?
#
loop_
_entity_poly.entity_id
_entity_poly.type
_entity_poly.pdbx_seq_one_letter_code
_entity_poly.pdbx_strand_id
1 'polypeptide(L)'
;MQHTSKNPTSWLNAALFQKALAQYTADRSLEVEDVHLAVHGNVAQQYASTIYRACVSYRSRGKTETIKVIVKLIASKVNSLADELTFDTELKVYRDYLTKMNALLGEG
;
A
#
# COMPACT_ATOMS: atom_id res chain seq x y z
N MET A 1 -14.00 18.74 27.46
CA MET A 1 -12.76 18.14 26.92
C MET A 1 -13.12 17.48 25.59
N GLN A 2 -12.68 18.05 24.46
CA GLN A 2 -13.00 17.52 23.14
C GLN A 2 -12.10 16.31 22.85
N HIS A 3 -12.70 15.13 22.68
CA HIS A 3 -12.02 13.94 22.17
C HIS A 3 -11.53 14.24 20.75
N THR A 4 -10.22 14.42 20.57
CA THR A 4 -9.63 14.49 19.24
C THR A 4 -9.76 13.11 18.61
N SER A 5 -10.68 12.96 17.65
CA SER A 5 -10.78 11.75 16.84
C SER A 5 -9.49 11.64 16.03
N LYS A 6 -8.51 10.90 16.55
CA LYS A 6 -7.29 10.58 15.80
C LYS A 6 -7.72 9.88 14.52
N ASN A 7 -7.47 10.53 13.39
CA ASN A 7 -7.72 9.96 12.07
C ASN A 7 -6.90 8.66 11.99
N PRO A 8 -7.52 7.47 11.86
CA PRO A 8 -6.85 6.18 12.08
C PRO A 8 -5.73 5.88 11.07
N THR A 9 -5.57 6.72 10.04
CA THR A 9 -4.57 6.63 8.98
C THR A 9 -3.48 7.69 9.07
N SER A 10 -3.39 8.48 10.14
CA SER A 10 -2.38 9.55 10.26
C SER A 10 -0.93 9.07 10.21
N TRP A 11 -0.69 7.78 10.48
CA TRP A 11 0.61 7.13 10.37
C TRP A 11 0.97 6.74 8.93
N LEU A 12 -0.02 6.61 8.03
CA LEU A 12 0.15 6.36 6.60
C LEU A 12 0.43 7.70 5.90
N ASN A 13 1.62 8.25 6.13
CA ASN A 13 1.98 9.61 5.70
C ASN A 13 3.25 9.63 4.83
N ALA A 14 3.63 10.82 4.35
CA ALA A 14 4.77 11.02 3.46
C ALA A 14 6.08 10.42 3.99
N ALA A 15 6.34 10.50 5.29
CA ALA A 15 7.58 9.94 5.88
C ALA A 15 7.64 8.41 5.75
N LEU A 16 6.51 7.72 5.92
CA LEU A 16 6.43 6.28 5.71
C LEU A 16 6.69 5.91 4.25
N PHE A 17 6.02 6.62 3.32
CA PHE A 17 6.22 6.38 1.89
C PHE A 17 7.64 6.68 1.45
N GLN A 18 8.28 7.73 1.96
CA GLN A 18 9.67 8.06 1.66
C GLN A 18 10.61 6.93 2.11
N LYS A 19 10.44 6.43 3.35
CA LYS A 19 11.24 5.31 3.85
C LYS A 19 11.08 4.07 2.97
N ALA A 20 9.86 3.73 2.58
CA ALA A 20 9.57 2.58 1.74
C ALA A 20 10.15 2.74 0.32
N LEU A 21 9.96 3.92 -0.29
CA LEU A 21 10.45 4.21 -1.64
C LEU A 21 11.97 4.30 -1.70
N ALA A 22 12.62 4.87 -0.69
CA ALA A 22 14.08 4.89 -0.61
C ALA A 22 14.69 3.47 -0.55
N GLN A 23 14.01 2.54 0.12
CA GLN A 23 14.41 1.13 0.14
C GLN A 23 14.15 0.44 -1.21
N TYR A 24 12.99 0.67 -1.81
CA TYR A 24 12.61 0.05 -3.09
C TYR A 24 13.49 0.52 -4.26
N THR A 25 13.80 1.82 -4.31
CA THR A 25 14.59 2.45 -5.39
C THR A 25 16.10 2.43 -5.12
N ALA A 26 16.52 1.99 -3.93
CA ALA A 26 17.89 2.10 -3.42
C ALA A 26 18.44 3.55 -3.47
N ASP A 27 17.57 4.56 -3.40
CA ASP A 27 17.94 5.98 -3.35
C ASP A 27 17.61 6.57 -1.96
N ARG A 28 18.64 6.76 -1.13
CA ARG A 28 18.49 7.35 0.21
C ARG A 28 18.26 8.87 0.17
N SER A 29 18.52 9.52 -0.96
CA SER A 29 18.30 10.96 -1.16
C SER A 29 16.90 11.28 -1.69
N LEU A 30 16.07 10.26 -1.91
CA LEU A 30 14.70 10.43 -2.37
C LEU A 30 13.87 11.24 -1.37
N GLU A 31 13.14 12.22 -1.88
CA GLU A 31 12.22 13.06 -1.13
C GLU A 31 10.81 12.89 -1.66
N VAL A 32 9.84 12.62 -0.78
CA VAL A 32 8.43 12.59 -1.15
C VAL A 32 7.88 14.01 -1.16
N GLU A 33 7.29 14.43 -2.29
CA GLU A 33 6.72 15.76 -2.48
C GLU A 33 5.23 15.78 -2.11
N ASP A 34 4.48 14.77 -2.52
CA ASP A 34 3.04 14.68 -2.26
C ASP A 34 2.56 13.23 -2.13
N VAL A 35 1.52 13.04 -1.32
CA VAL A 35 0.86 11.74 -1.12
C VAL A 35 -0.65 11.93 -1.16
N HIS A 36 -1.28 11.40 -2.20
CA HIS A 36 -2.72 11.34 -2.30
C HIS A 36 -3.23 9.94 -1.94
N LEU A 37 -4.03 9.84 -0.87
CA LEU A 37 -4.66 8.60 -0.42
C LEU A 37 -6.15 8.61 -0.74
N ALA A 38 -6.59 7.59 -1.48
CA ALA A 38 -8.00 7.32 -1.73
C ALA A 38 -8.36 5.94 -1.17
N VAL A 39 -9.41 5.87 -0.36
CA VAL A 39 -10.00 4.58 0.03
C VAL A 39 -10.67 3.95 -1.18
N HIS A 40 -10.45 2.66 -1.40
CA HIS A 40 -11.19 1.93 -2.42
C HIS A 40 -12.56 1.47 -1.89
N GLY A 41 -13.64 2.17 -2.27
CA GLY A 41 -15.02 1.82 -1.89
C GLY A 41 -15.44 2.32 -0.51
N ASN A 42 -16.57 1.82 0.00
CA ASN A 42 -17.08 2.16 1.33
C ASN A 42 -16.34 1.34 2.40
N VAL A 43 -15.60 1.99 3.30
CA VAL A 43 -14.89 1.33 4.43
C VAL A 43 -15.84 0.44 5.25
N ALA A 44 -17.13 0.79 5.34
CA ALA A 44 -18.13 0.02 6.06
C ALA A 44 -18.44 -1.36 5.42
N GLN A 45 -18.09 -1.57 4.15
CA GLN A 45 -18.25 -2.84 3.44
C GLN A 45 -16.97 -3.68 3.39
N GLN A 46 -15.85 -3.13 3.89
CA GLN A 46 -14.57 -3.82 3.95
C GLN A 46 -14.51 -4.68 5.21
N TYR A 47 -14.91 -5.94 5.09
CA TYR A 47 -15.04 -6.86 6.23
C TYR A 47 -13.69 -7.37 6.76
N ALA A 48 -12.77 -7.81 5.90
CA ALA A 48 -11.51 -8.46 6.31
C ALA A 48 -10.26 -7.56 6.24
N SER A 49 -10.24 -6.57 5.35
CA SER A 49 -9.08 -5.69 5.16
C SER A 49 -9.49 -4.35 4.56
N THR A 50 -8.79 -3.28 4.94
CA THR A 50 -8.99 -1.93 4.40
C THR A 50 -7.95 -1.65 3.33
N ILE A 51 -8.40 -1.34 2.11
CA ILE A 51 -7.51 -1.08 0.96
C ILE A 51 -7.54 0.41 0.61
N TYR A 52 -6.34 1.01 0.56
CA TYR A 52 -6.09 2.35 0.06
C TYR A 52 -5.32 2.28 -1.25
N ARG A 53 -5.64 3.18 -2.17
CA ARG A 53 -4.83 3.50 -3.34
C ARG A 53 -4.07 4.77 -3.03
N ALA A 54 -2.74 4.70 -3.04
CA ALA A 54 -1.89 5.85 -2.85
C ALA A 54 -1.26 6.25 -4.19
N CYS A 55 -1.32 7.53 -4.52
CA CYS A 55 -0.51 8.14 -5.57
C CYS A 55 0.57 8.96 -4.87
N VAL A 56 1.83 8.60 -5.06
CA VAL A 56 2.97 9.24 -4.38
C VAL A 56 3.84 9.90 -5.43
N SER A 57 4.02 11.21 -5.31
CA SER A 57 4.96 11.98 -6.11
C SER A 57 6.24 12.19 -5.31
N TYR A 58 7.38 11.88 -5.92
CA TYR A 58 8.68 11.94 -5.26
C TYR A 58 9.76 12.43 -6.22
N ARG A 59 10.81 13.01 -5.64
CA ARG A 59 12.02 13.37 -6.37
C ARG A 59 13.11 12.35 -6.07
N SER A 60 13.66 11.74 -7.13
CA SER A 60 14.78 10.81 -7.05
C SER A 60 15.82 11.21 -8.09
N ARG A 61 17.10 11.28 -7.69
CA ARG A 61 18.23 11.56 -8.59
C ARG A 61 18.00 12.78 -9.50
N GLY A 62 17.39 13.83 -8.96
CA GLY A 62 17.12 15.09 -9.68
C GLY A 62 15.91 15.07 -10.63
N LYS A 63 15.09 14.00 -10.63
CA LYS A 63 13.87 13.90 -11.42
C LYS A 63 12.65 13.71 -10.52
N THR A 64 11.55 14.34 -10.88
CA THR A 64 10.25 14.08 -10.24
C THR A 64 9.58 12.90 -10.94
N GLU A 65 9.16 11.92 -10.15
CA GLU A 65 8.47 10.72 -10.58
C GLU A 65 7.16 10.56 -9.79
N THR A 66 6.29 9.68 -10.26
CA THR A 66 5.04 9.36 -9.57
C THR A 66 4.77 7.87 -9.64
N ILE A 67 4.42 7.28 -8.50
CA ILE A 67 4.11 5.87 -8.37
C ILE A 67 2.72 5.66 -7.77
N LYS A 68 1.99 4.69 -8.31
CA LYS A 68 0.70 4.25 -7.78
C LYS A 68 0.92 2.96 -7.00
N VAL A 69 0.58 2.97 -5.72
CA VAL A 69 0.72 1.80 -4.85
C VAL A 69 -0.60 1.45 -4.17
N ILE A 70 -0.77 0.18 -3.85
CA ILE A 70 -1.91 -0.32 -3.08
C ILE A 70 -1.43 -0.60 -1.66
N VAL A 71 -2.10 0.00 -0.68
CA VAL A 71 -1.85 -0.24 0.75
C VAL A 71 -3.01 -1.02 1.31
N LYS A 72 -2.74 -2.24 1.77
CA LYS A 72 -3.73 -3.13 2.39
C LYS A 72 -3.46 -3.19 3.89
N LEU A 73 -4.46 -2.83 4.69
CA LEU A 73 -4.44 -2.91 6.16
C LEU A 73 -5.34 -4.05 6.63
N ILE A 74 -4.96 -4.73 7.70
CA ILE A 74 -5.80 -5.74 8.34
C ILE A 74 -6.92 -5.04 9.12
N ALA A 75 -8.17 -5.49 8.96
CA ALA A 75 -9.29 -4.97 9.73
C ALA A 75 -9.51 -5.82 11.00
N SER A 76 -9.45 -5.19 12.18
CA SER A 76 -9.50 -5.87 13.49
C SER A 76 -10.77 -6.69 13.77
N LYS A 77 -11.86 -6.52 13.00
CA LYS A 77 -13.13 -7.22 13.27
C LYS A 77 -13.09 -8.72 13.01
N VAL A 78 -12.11 -9.20 12.23
CA VAL A 78 -11.98 -10.62 11.84
C VAL A 78 -10.59 -11.16 12.22
N ASN A 79 -9.96 -10.56 13.23
CA ASN A 79 -8.61 -10.94 13.69
C ASN A 79 -8.48 -12.42 14.10
N SER A 80 -9.58 -13.14 14.32
CA SER A 80 -9.55 -14.59 14.58
C SER A 80 -9.39 -15.46 13.34
N LEU A 81 -9.51 -14.91 12.12
CA LEU A 81 -9.39 -15.66 10.84
C LEU A 81 -8.19 -15.23 9.99
N ALA A 82 -7.59 -14.07 10.26
CA ALA A 82 -6.43 -13.57 9.53
C ALA A 82 -5.14 -13.95 10.27
N ASP A 83 -4.66 -15.18 10.06
CA ASP A 83 -3.31 -15.57 10.48
C ASP A 83 -2.27 -14.79 9.64
N GLU A 84 -1.08 -14.52 10.20
CA GLU A 84 0.07 -13.89 9.48
C GLU A 84 0.35 -14.60 8.14
N LEU A 85 0.13 -15.91 8.08
CA LEU A 85 0.27 -16.76 6.89
C LEU A 85 -0.70 -16.43 5.73
N THR A 86 -1.83 -15.81 6.04
CA THR A 86 -2.83 -15.40 5.02
C THR A 86 -2.25 -14.30 4.14
N PHE A 87 -1.49 -13.38 4.75
CA PHE A 87 -0.86 -12.27 4.04
C PHE A 87 0.29 -12.76 3.15
N ASP A 88 1.12 -13.67 3.66
CA ASP A 88 2.22 -14.26 2.88
C ASP A 88 1.71 -15.05 1.68
N THR A 89 0.64 -15.83 1.86
CA THR A 89 0.03 -16.59 0.76
C THR A 89 -0.50 -15.65 -0.32
N GLU A 90 -1.23 -14.60 0.07
CA GLU A 90 -1.77 -13.63 -0.88
C GLU A 90 -0.69 -12.78 -1.54
N LEU A 91 0.34 -12.34 -0.80
CA LEU A 91 1.48 -11.60 -1.34
C LEU A 91 2.24 -12.44 -2.36
N LYS A 92 2.38 -13.75 -2.09
CA LYS A 92 2.97 -14.71 -3.03
C LYS A 92 2.13 -14.86 -4.29
N VAL A 93 0.79 -14.83 -4.19
CA VAL A 93 -0.10 -14.74 -5.37
C VAL A 93 0.21 -13.52 -6.22
N TYR A 94 0.25 -12.34 -5.61
CA TYR A 94 0.53 -11.10 -6.33
C TYR A 94 1.94 -11.04 -6.93
N ARG A 95 2.97 -11.52 -6.22
CA ARG A 95 4.36 -11.49 -6.70
C ARG A 95 4.65 -12.58 -7.74
N ASP A 96 4.36 -13.83 -7.38
CA ASP A 96 4.91 -14.99 -8.07
C ASP A 96 3.92 -15.61 -9.05
N TYR A 97 2.64 -15.68 -8.69
CA TYR A 97 1.66 -16.44 -9.46
C TYR A 97 0.97 -15.60 -10.53
N LEU A 98 0.60 -14.34 -10.26
CA LEU A 98 -0.03 -13.48 -11.27
C LEU A 98 0.88 -13.23 -12.49
N THR A 99 2.16 -12.99 -12.24
CA THR A 99 3.14 -12.81 -13.33
C THR A 99 3.26 -14.08 -14.17
N LYS A 100 3.28 -15.26 -13.54
CA LYS A 100 3.34 -16.57 -14.24
C LYS A 100 2.05 -16.85 -15.02
N MET A 101 0.88 -16.57 -14.44
CA MET A 101 -0.40 -16.73 -15.13
C MET A 101 -0.50 -15.80 -16.34
N ASN A 102 -0.06 -14.55 -16.20
CA ASN A 102 -0.06 -13.59 -17.30
C ASN A 102 0.89 -14.00 -18.43
N ALA A 103 2.04 -14.60 -18.10
CA ALA A 103 2.94 -15.17 -19.09
C ALA A 103 2.29 -16.34 -19.86
N LEU A 104 1.64 -17.27 -19.14
CA LEU A 104 0.95 -18.41 -19.75
C LEU A 104 -0.25 -18.00 -20.64
N LEU A 105 -0.92 -16.90 -20.30
CA LEU A 105 -2.05 -16.36 -21.07
C LEU A 105 -1.61 -15.46 -22.22
N GLY A 106 -0.37 -14.99 -22.23
CA GLY A 106 0.21 -14.14 -23.28
C GLY A 106 0.92 -14.90 -24.41
N GLU A 107 1.12 -16.22 -24.26
CA GLU A 107 1.68 -17.11 -25.29
C GLU A 107 0.59 -17.73 -26.21
N GLY A 108 -0.55 -17.03 -26.38
CA GLY A 108 -1.64 -17.42 -27.29
C GLY A 108 -1.80 -16.50 -28.48
#